data_AF-A0A8H4BCE4-F1
#
_entry.id   AF-A0A8H4BCE4-F1
#
_cell.length_a   1.000
_cell.length_b   1.000
_cell.length_c   1.000
_cell.angle_alpha   90.00
_cell.angle_beta   90.00
_cell.angle_gamma   90.00
#
_symmetry.space_group_name_H-M   'P 1'
#
loop_
_entity.id
_entity.type
_entity.pdbx_description
1 polymer ?
#
loop_
_entity_poly.entity_id
_entity_poly.type
_entity_poly.pdbx_seq_one_letter_code
_entity_poly.pdbx_strand_id
1 'polypeptide(L)'
;MTVLFDPATTTDHSLLYHKMIRQLPAHVFLEQSRLPETLVFKARAACSRPGLLSRMVAAVRSNILKFVSSLCTILVANPAGPEPLLVTGGGVDLSPYYCHKLSYQSVPILSMSSTELRAMYMRDHPPLTNPRVDVNRLTVASFLQTKMPSAARNLWFRLIHNKVSSKVNVYKIFKLPDNLCVYCGYRETTTHILFTCPANRDIWTNYFSLLFVPLGPLDMSQVAMDVLSLDLSTYCLLESSLKVSTFEAITCVITAIWRTRWRDHYDSVGFDNQSVMDRAMINLRRLSSLNLLS
;
A
#
# COMPACT_ATOMS: atom_id res chain seq x y z
N MET A 1 8.95 7.28 3.92
CA MET A 1 7.70 7.95 4.33
C MET A 1 7.82 9.39 3.83
N THR A 2 7.27 9.68 2.66
CA THR A 2 7.72 10.80 1.80
C THR A 2 6.59 11.72 1.32
N VAL A 3 5.35 11.46 1.73
CA VAL A 3 4.21 12.32 1.43
C VAL A 3 3.63 12.79 2.76
N LEU A 4 3.85 14.05 3.09
CA LEU A 4 3.37 14.68 4.33
C LEU A 4 2.11 15.52 4.11
N PHE A 5 1.84 15.89 2.86
CA PHE A 5 0.83 16.89 2.52
C PHE A 5 -0.27 16.32 1.65
N ASP A 6 -1.49 16.73 1.93
CA ASP A 6 -2.70 16.31 1.25
C ASP A 6 -2.84 17.03 -0.11
N PRO A 7 -2.75 16.32 -1.24
CA PRO A 7 -2.91 16.91 -2.57
C PRO A 7 -4.31 17.48 -2.83
N ALA A 8 -5.34 16.94 -2.16
CA ALA A 8 -6.73 17.28 -2.43
C ALA A 8 -7.16 18.61 -1.81
N THR A 9 -6.47 19.03 -0.74
CA THR A 9 -6.81 20.25 0.01
C THR A 9 -5.77 21.36 -0.11
N THR A 10 -4.70 21.12 -0.87
CA THR A 10 -3.61 22.08 -1.09
C THR A 10 -3.86 22.92 -2.34
N THR A 11 -3.82 24.25 -2.21
CA THR A 11 -4.06 25.19 -3.31
C THR A 11 -2.79 25.64 -4.04
N ASP A 12 -1.60 25.48 -3.44
CA ASP A 12 -0.32 25.71 -4.12
C ASP A 12 0.28 24.40 -4.64
N HIS A 13 -0.21 24.00 -5.81
CA HIS A 13 0.30 22.83 -6.54
C HIS A 13 1.79 22.96 -6.89
N SER A 14 2.33 24.18 -7.05
CA SER A 14 3.76 24.37 -7.38
C SER A 14 4.68 23.92 -6.25
N LEU A 15 4.25 24.10 -4.99
CA LEU A 15 4.98 23.67 -3.81
C LEU A 15 4.73 22.18 -3.53
N LEU A 16 3.51 21.67 -3.72
CA LEU A 16 3.17 20.26 -3.50
C LEU A 16 3.86 19.30 -4.48
N TYR A 17 4.00 19.72 -5.74
CA TYR A 17 4.70 18.98 -6.79
C TYR A 17 6.18 19.36 -6.90
N HIS A 18 6.68 20.23 -6.03
CA HIS A 18 8.08 20.56 -5.99
C HIS A 18 8.89 19.28 -5.75
N LYS A 19 9.67 18.87 -6.76
CA LYS A 19 10.40 17.59 -6.82
C LYS A 19 11.19 17.28 -5.54
N MET A 20 11.66 18.33 -4.86
CA MET A 20 12.42 18.24 -3.62
C MET A 20 11.58 17.97 -2.36
N ILE A 21 10.29 18.35 -2.29
CA ILE A 21 9.45 18.12 -1.10
C ILE A 21 9.00 16.66 -1.04
N ARG A 22 8.60 16.07 -2.17
CA ARG A 22 8.17 14.66 -2.25
C ARG A 22 9.28 13.63 -2.03
N GLN A 23 10.54 14.03 -2.12
CA GLN A 23 11.69 13.12 -2.00
C GLN A 23 12.41 13.26 -0.66
N LEU A 24 12.16 14.35 0.07
CA LEU A 24 12.86 14.59 1.33
C LEU A 24 12.08 14.03 2.53
N PRO A 25 12.77 13.40 3.49
CA PRO A 25 12.16 12.97 4.74
C PRO A 25 11.62 14.14 5.58
N ALA A 26 10.56 13.89 6.35
CA ALA A 26 9.93 14.87 7.24
C ALA A 26 10.88 15.51 8.26
N HIS A 27 11.83 14.73 8.79
CA HIS A 27 12.81 15.19 9.79
C HIS A 27 13.78 16.26 9.26
N VAL A 28 13.80 16.50 7.94
CA VAL A 28 14.58 17.60 7.35
C VAL A 28 13.99 18.96 7.75
N PHE A 29 12.67 19.04 7.93
CA PHE A 29 11.95 20.29 8.15
C PHE A 29 11.31 20.38 9.53
N LEU A 30 11.02 19.24 10.16
CA LEU A 30 10.31 19.17 11.44
C LEU A 30 11.23 18.66 12.55
N GLU A 31 11.05 19.21 13.75
CA GLU A 31 11.66 18.77 14.99
C GLU A 31 10.62 18.67 16.11
N GLN A 32 11.02 18.04 17.21
CA GLN A 32 10.17 17.86 18.37
C GLN A 32 10.07 19.16 19.17
N SER A 33 8.84 19.53 19.54
CA SER A 33 8.60 20.54 20.57
C SER A 33 8.64 19.91 21.96
N ARG A 34 8.91 20.73 22.98
CA ARG A 34 8.91 20.30 24.39
C ARG A 34 7.54 19.81 24.87
N LEU A 35 6.47 20.10 24.12
CA LEU A 35 5.13 19.61 24.40
C LEU A 35 4.92 18.22 23.78
N PRO A 36 4.37 17.26 24.55
CA PRO A 36 4.05 15.94 24.03
C PRO A 36 3.10 16.05 22.84
N GLU A 37 3.32 15.21 21.84
CA GLU A 37 2.47 15.10 20.65
C GLU A 37 2.50 16.26 19.64
N THR A 38 3.49 17.17 19.74
CA THR A 38 3.61 18.32 18.84
C THR A 38 4.91 18.30 18.05
N LEU A 39 4.78 18.38 16.71
CA LEU A 39 5.91 18.64 15.83
C LEU A 39 5.91 20.12 15.48
N VAL A 40 7.10 20.71 15.53
CA VAL A 40 7.33 22.10 15.14
C VAL A 40 8.28 22.14 13.97
N PHE A 41 8.19 23.22 13.18
CA PHE A 41 9.20 23.49 12.19
C PHE A 41 10.54 23.76 12.86
N LYS A 42 11.60 23.20 12.29
CA LYS A 42 12.97 23.48 12.73
C LYS A 42 13.25 24.96 12.71
N ALA A 43 14.12 25.40 13.63
CA ALA A 43 14.73 26.72 13.48
C ALA A 43 15.42 26.83 12.11
N ARG A 44 15.32 28.01 11.48
CA ARG A 44 15.89 28.25 10.14
C ARG A 44 17.38 27.90 10.06
N ALA A 45 18.13 28.14 11.13
CA ALA A 45 19.55 27.83 11.24
C ALA A 45 19.84 26.31 11.38
N ALA A 46 18.90 25.53 11.91
CA ALA A 46 19.04 24.08 12.13
C ALA A 46 18.53 23.24 10.96
N CYS A 47 17.97 23.88 9.93
CA CYS A 47 17.46 23.21 8.74
C CYS A 47 18.49 23.26 7.61
N SER A 48 18.76 22.11 7.00
CA SER A 48 19.65 22.01 5.84
C SER A 48 19.15 22.77 4.60
N ARG A 49 17.89 23.24 4.59
CA ARG A 49 17.25 23.97 3.47
C ARG A 49 16.36 25.12 3.95
N PRO A 50 16.94 26.23 4.43
CA PRO A 50 16.21 27.32 5.07
C PRO A 50 15.22 28.06 4.16
N GLY A 51 15.52 28.18 2.86
CA GLY A 51 14.63 28.85 1.89
C GLY A 51 13.34 28.05 1.63
N LEU A 52 13.47 26.72 1.50
CA LEU A 52 12.32 25.83 1.30
C LEU A 52 11.46 25.73 2.57
N LEU A 53 12.11 25.64 3.74
CA LEU A 53 11.44 25.69 5.04
C LEU A 53 10.60 26.96 5.19
N SER A 54 11.14 28.13 4.84
CA SER A 54 10.42 29.41 4.96
C SER A 54 9.16 29.45 4.10
N ARG A 55 9.25 28.91 2.87
CA ARG A 55 8.09 28.77 1.97
C ARG A 55 7.04 27.81 2.53
N MET A 56 7.46 26.68 3.08
CA MET A 56 6.55 25.69 3.70
C MET A 56 5.84 26.27 4.92
N VAL A 57 6.57 26.97 5.82
CA VAL A 57 5.98 27.64 6.99
C VAL A 57 4.95 28.68 6.56
N ALA A 58 5.27 29.51 5.56
CA ALA A 58 4.35 30.52 5.04
C ALA A 58 3.08 29.89 4.43
N ALA A 59 3.22 28.79 3.67
CA ALA A 59 2.10 28.12 3.05
C ALA A 59 1.20 27.38 4.06
N VAL A 60 1.77 26.76 5.10
CA VAL A 60 0.99 26.16 6.19
C VAL A 60 0.25 27.24 6.99
N ARG A 61 0.93 28.36 7.31
CA ARG A 61 0.29 29.51 8.00
C ARG A 61 -0.85 30.14 7.22
N SER A 62 -0.71 30.18 5.90
CA SER A 62 -1.73 30.71 5.00
C SER A 62 -2.82 29.69 4.68
N ASN A 63 -2.81 28.51 5.32
CA ASN A 63 -3.76 27.42 5.11
C ASN A 63 -3.79 26.87 3.67
N ILE A 64 -2.72 27.14 2.91
CA ILE A 64 -2.53 26.75 1.51
C ILE A 64 -2.05 25.30 1.42
N LEU A 65 -1.29 24.82 2.41
CA LEU A 65 -0.76 23.46 2.51
C LEU A 65 -1.27 22.79 3.78
N LYS A 66 -1.90 21.62 3.63
CA LYS A 66 -2.43 20.82 4.75
C LYS A 66 -1.75 19.47 4.84
N PHE A 67 -1.60 18.95 6.05
CA PHE A 67 -1.04 17.62 6.29
C PHE A 67 -2.07 16.52 6.03
N VAL A 68 -1.61 15.33 5.64
CA VAL A 68 -2.50 14.17 5.43
C VAL A 68 -3.14 13.77 6.76
N SER A 69 -4.46 13.58 6.77
CA SER A 69 -5.27 13.26 7.97
C SER A 69 -4.89 11.94 8.66
N SER A 70 -4.23 11.02 7.94
CA SER A 70 -3.74 9.73 8.47
C SER A 70 -2.50 9.87 9.36
N LEU A 71 -1.82 11.02 9.34
CA LEU A 71 -0.86 11.39 10.37
C LEU A 71 -1.65 11.87 11.59
N CYS A 72 -2.00 10.94 12.48
CA CYS A 72 -2.69 11.20 13.76
C CYS A 72 -2.34 12.58 14.33
N THR A 73 -3.32 13.49 14.29
CA THR A 73 -3.40 14.74 15.03
C THR A 73 -2.06 15.35 15.43
N ILE A 74 -1.20 15.68 14.46
CA ILE A 74 0.00 16.47 14.74
C ILE A 74 -0.47 17.91 14.91
N LEU A 75 -0.67 18.33 16.16
CA LEU A 75 -0.86 19.74 16.49
C LEU A 75 0.46 20.46 16.22
N VAL A 76 0.54 21.14 15.07
CA VAL A 76 1.65 22.03 14.75
C VAL A 76 1.49 23.28 15.61
N ALA A 77 2.09 23.28 16.80
CA ALA A 77 2.08 24.44 17.68
C ALA A 77 2.99 25.55 17.12
N ASN A 78 2.57 26.80 17.28
CA ASN A 78 3.34 27.99 16.86
C ASN A 78 4.72 28.03 17.54
N PRO A 79 5.76 28.58 16.88
CA PRO A 79 7.08 28.69 17.48
C PRO A 79 7.08 29.85 18.48
N ALA A 80 7.09 29.52 19.77
CA ALA A 80 7.33 30.48 20.84
C ALA A 80 8.32 29.92 21.87
N GLY A 81 9.56 29.63 21.41
CA GLY A 81 10.79 29.41 22.21
C GLY A 81 10.81 28.33 23.31
N PRO A 82 11.94 28.12 24.03
CA PRO A 82 13.34 28.36 23.67
C PRO A 82 14.17 27.05 23.49
N GLU A 83 15.34 27.23 22.87
CA GLU A 83 16.52 26.36 22.65
C GLU A 83 16.37 24.89 22.20
N PRO A 84 17.07 24.49 21.10
CA PRO A 84 17.11 23.12 20.61
C PRO A 84 17.99 22.23 21.49
N LEU A 85 17.48 21.04 21.81
CA LEU A 85 18.30 19.96 22.38
C LEU A 85 19.35 19.55 21.33
N LEU A 86 20.62 19.73 21.67
CA LEU A 86 21.77 19.23 20.92
C LEU A 86 21.71 17.71 20.84
N VAL A 87 21.22 17.17 19.72
CA VAL A 87 21.36 15.76 19.38
C VAL A 87 22.55 15.62 18.44
N THR A 88 23.71 15.30 19.02
CA THR A 88 24.88 14.84 18.27
C THR A 88 24.58 13.45 17.70
N GLY A 89 24.43 13.36 16.38
CA GLY A 89 24.36 12.08 15.67
C GLY A 89 23.02 11.80 14.96
N GLY A 90 22.74 12.56 13.90
CA GLY A 90 22.20 12.03 12.63
C GLY A 90 20.85 11.29 12.57
N GLY A 91 20.11 11.12 13.67
CA GLY A 91 18.79 10.49 13.64
C GLY A 91 17.97 10.88 14.87
N VAL A 92 16.74 11.34 14.65
CA VAL A 92 15.76 11.50 15.74
C VAL A 92 15.30 10.09 16.10
N ASP A 93 15.62 9.62 17.31
CA ASP A 93 15.06 8.38 17.85
C ASP A 93 13.57 8.60 18.14
N LEU A 94 12.71 8.04 17.29
CA LEU A 94 11.25 8.13 17.42
C LEU A 94 10.69 7.02 18.33
N SER A 95 11.54 6.13 18.88
CA SER A 95 11.13 5.05 19.79
C SER A 95 10.32 5.55 20.99
N PRO A 96 10.64 6.69 21.64
CA PRO A 96 9.86 7.22 22.78
C PRO A 96 8.46 7.73 22.40
N TYR A 97 8.20 7.99 21.12
CA TYR A 97 6.91 8.51 20.65
C TYR A 97 5.96 7.39 20.21
N TYR A 98 6.51 6.35 19.60
CA TYR A 98 5.74 5.20 19.15
C TYR A 98 5.53 4.17 20.24
N CYS A 99 6.31 4.16 21.33
CA CYS A 99 6.20 3.12 22.35
C CYS A 99 4.83 3.16 23.04
N HIS A 100 4.29 4.36 23.28
CA HIS A 100 2.95 4.53 23.84
C HIS A 100 1.82 4.50 22.80
N LYS A 101 2.11 4.83 21.52
CA LYS A 101 1.09 4.87 20.45
C LYS A 101 0.90 3.56 19.70
N LEU A 102 1.96 2.76 19.55
CA LEU A 102 1.89 1.40 19.05
C LEU A 102 1.56 0.51 20.23
N SER A 103 0.27 0.44 20.57
CA SER A 103 -0.24 -0.53 21.53
C SER A 103 -1.13 -1.55 20.81
N TYR A 104 -0.87 -2.83 21.03
CA TYR A 104 -1.72 -3.91 20.58
C TYR A 104 -2.42 -4.49 21.81
N GLN A 105 -3.76 -4.41 21.87
CA GLN A 105 -4.54 -4.81 23.04
C GLN A 105 -4.00 -4.21 24.37
N SER A 106 -3.66 -2.92 24.35
CA SER A 106 -3.13 -2.17 25.50
C SER A 106 -1.69 -2.55 25.92
N VAL A 107 -0.97 -3.35 25.14
CA VAL A 107 0.45 -3.66 25.37
C VAL A 107 1.34 -2.77 24.50
N PRO A 108 2.29 -2.00 25.09
CA PRO A 108 3.27 -1.21 24.33
C PRO A 108 4.17 -2.11 23.46
N ILE A 109 4.05 -1.99 22.15
CA ILE A 109 4.73 -2.87 21.16
C ILE A 109 6.25 -2.63 21.16
N LEU A 110 6.71 -1.40 21.37
CA LEU A 110 8.14 -1.08 21.29
C LEU A 110 8.98 -1.49 22.51
N SER A 111 8.33 -1.82 23.64
CA SER A 111 9.04 -2.37 24.80
C SER A 111 9.17 -3.89 24.75
N MET A 112 8.55 -4.54 23.76
CA MET A 112 8.57 -5.99 23.61
C MET A 112 9.80 -6.44 22.84
N SER A 113 10.43 -7.52 23.29
CA SER A 113 11.45 -8.23 22.51
C SER A 113 10.86 -8.75 21.20
N SER A 114 11.71 -9.00 20.20
CA SER A 114 11.30 -9.60 18.93
C SER A 114 10.54 -10.92 19.11
N THR A 115 10.87 -11.69 20.16
CA THR A 115 10.20 -12.95 20.49
C THR A 115 8.79 -12.71 21.03
N GLU A 116 8.61 -11.74 21.92
CA GLU A 116 7.30 -11.37 22.48
C GLU A 116 6.41 -10.75 21.42
N LEU A 117 6.96 -9.87 20.56
CA LEU A 117 6.27 -9.33 19.40
C LEU A 117 5.78 -10.43 18.48
N ARG A 118 6.64 -11.40 18.19
CA ARG A 118 6.27 -12.55 17.37
C ARG A 118 5.19 -13.37 18.05
N ALA A 119 5.32 -13.70 19.33
CA ALA A 119 4.31 -14.50 20.05
C ALA A 119 2.95 -13.78 20.12
N MET A 120 2.95 -12.48 20.37
CA MET A 120 1.76 -11.64 20.39
C MET A 120 1.10 -11.57 19.01
N TYR A 121 1.88 -11.29 17.96
CA TYR A 121 1.38 -11.29 16.59
C TYR A 121 0.83 -12.67 16.20
N MET A 122 1.54 -13.75 16.54
CA MET A 122 1.15 -15.14 16.24
C MET A 122 -0.12 -15.58 16.96
N ARG A 123 -0.49 -14.96 18.09
CA ARG A 123 -1.73 -15.26 18.84
C ARG A 123 -2.98 -14.95 18.02
N ASP A 124 -2.98 -13.80 17.33
CA ASP A 124 -4.11 -13.35 16.51
C ASP A 124 -3.87 -13.56 15.00
N HIS A 125 -2.62 -13.79 14.61
CA HIS A 125 -2.19 -14.03 13.24
C HIS A 125 -1.32 -15.29 13.24
N PRO A 126 -1.92 -16.49 13.37
CA PRO A 126 -1.16 -17.73 13.38
C PRO A 126 -0.17 -17.76 12.22
N PRO A 127 1.01 -18.41 12.41
CA PRO A 127 2.00 -18.55 11.35
C PRO A 127 1.30 -19.11 10.13
N LEU A 128 1.81 -18.76 8.95
CA LEU A 128 1.25 -19.21 7.68
C LEU A 128 1.32 -20.74 7.63
N THR A 129 0.28 -21.39 8.14
CA THR A 129 0.01 -22.80 7.93
C THR A 129 -0.52 -22.98 6.52
N ASN A 130 -0.65 -24.24 6.11
CA ASN A 130 -0.98 -24.67 4.75
C ASN A 130 -1.96 -23.72 4.03
N PRO A 131 -1.75 -23.49 2.72
CA PRO A 131 -2.67 -22.69 1.91
C PRO A 131 -4.12 -23.08 2.21
N ARG A 132 -5.02 -22.10 2.17
CA ARG A 132 -6.43 -22.32 2.55
C ARG A 132 -7.15 -23.37 1.70
N VAL A 133 -6.59 -23.67 0.55
CA VAL A 133 -7.06 -24.64 -0.43
C VAL A 133 -5.95 -25.66 -0.63
N ASP A 134 -6.31 -26.93 -0.78
CA ASP A 134 -5.34 -27.95 -1.17
C ASP A 134 -4.75 -27.60 -2.53
N VAL A 135 -3.44 -27.32 -2.56
CA VAL A 135 -2.73 -26.95 -3.78
C VAL A 135 -1.97 -28.17 -4.28
N ASN A 136 -2.17 -28.50 -5.55
CA ASN A 136 -1.47 -29.59 -6.20
C ASN A 136 0.05 -29.27 -6.29
N ARG A 137 0.92 -30.24 -5.99
CA ARG A 137 2.38 -30.07 -6.09
C ARG A 137 2.85 -29.60 -7.46
N LEU A 138 2.21 -30.06 -8.54
CA LEU A 138 2.54 -29.70 -9.91
C LEU A 138 2.20 -28.23 -10.21
N THR A 139 1.06 -27.75 -9.72
CA THR A 139 0.65 -26.35 -9.91
C THR A 139 1.52 -25.40 -9.07
N VAL A 140 1.92 -25.81 -7.87
CA VAL A 140 2.93 -25.08 -7.06
C VAL A 140 4.26 -24.97 -7.80
N ALA A 141 4.76 -26.07 -8.35
CA ALA A 141 6.03 -26.07 -9.07
C ALA A 141 6.00 -25.13 -10.28
N SER A 142 4.92 -25.21 -11.09
CA SER A 142 4.69 -24.30 -12.21
C SER A 142 4.63 -22.84 -11.76
N PHE A 143 3.85 -22.55 -10.71
CA PHE A 143 3.78 -21.21 -10.13
C PHE A 143 5.16 -20.70 -9.69
N LEU A 144 5.96 -21.50 -8.97
CA LEU A 144 7.27 -21.08 -8.48
C LEU A 144 8.24 -20.71 -9.61
N GLN A 145 8.16 -21.40 -10.75
CA GLN A 145 8.99 -21.16 -11.94
C GLN A 145 8.64 -19.86 -12.71
N THR A 146 7.45 -19.28 -12.49
CA THR A 146 7.03 -18.06 -13.19
C THR A 146 7.93 -16.87 -12.87
N LYS A 147 8.26 -16.06 -13.88
CA LYS A 147 9.07 -14.85 -13.70
C LYS A 147 8.18 -13.74 -13.19
N MET A 148 8.30 -13.39 -11.91
CA MET A 148 7.55 -12.28 -11.34
C MET A 148 8.40 -11.42 -10.39
N PRO A 149 8.16 -10.10 -10.35
CA PRO A 149 8.79 -9.22 -9.37
C PRO A 149 8.51 -9.70 -7.94
N SER A 150 9.47 -9.50 -7.03
CA SER A 150 9.35 -9.90 -5.61
C SER A 150 8.08 -9.35 -4.94
N ALA A 151 7.72 -8.10 -5.24
CA ALA A 151 6.50 -7.48 -4.72
C ALA A 151 5.22 -8.23 -5.15
N ALA A 152 5.18 -8.73 -6.39
CA ALA A 152 4.06 -9.50 -6.90
C ALA A 152 4.03 -10.91 -6.29
N ARG A 153 5.20 -11.55 -6.12
CA ARG A 153 5.32 -12.84 -5.41
C ARG A 153 4.82 -12.75 -3.97
N ASN A 154 5.16 -11.67 -3.27
CA ASN A 154 4.67 -11.41 -1.92
C ASN A 154 3.15 -11.22 -1.88
N LEU A 155 2.57 -10.58 -2.90
CA LEU A 155 1.12 -10.45 -3.01
C LEU A 155 0.46 -11.82 -3.20
N TRP A 156 0.98 -12.66 -4.09
CA TRP A 156 0.50 -14.04 -4.29
C TRP A 156 0.57 -14.88 -3.02
N PHE A 157 1.71 -14.84 -2.35
CA PHE A 157 1.89 -15.57 -1.09
C PHE A 157 0.88 -15.11 -0.04
N ARG A 158 0.65 -13.79 0.09
CA ARG A 158 -0.40 -13.28 0.96
C ARG A 158 -1.80 -13.67 0.49
N LEU A 159 -2.03 -13.77 -0.82
CA LEU A 159 -3.31 -14.17 -1.39
C LEU A 159 -3.68 -15.61 -1.02
N ILE A 160 -2.81 -16.58 -1.30
CA ILE A 160 -3.05 -18.01 -1.02
C ILE A 160 -3.23 -18.32 0.47
N HIS A 161 -2.64 -17.50 1.35
CA HIS A 161 -2.78 -17.61 2.79
C HIS A 161 -3.88 -16.70 3.39
N ASN A 162 -4.64 -15.98 2.56
CA ASN A 162 -5.65 -15.00 2.98
C ASN A 162 -5.11 -13.94 3.96
N LYS A 163 -3.90 -13.44 3.71
CA LYS A 163 -3.22 -12.38 4.45
C LYS A 163 -2.98 -11.13 3.60
N VAL A 164 -3.71 -10.97 2.48
CA VAL A 164 -3.70 -9.69 1.76
C VAL A 164 -4.23 -8.62 2.70
N SER A 165 -3.63 -7.44 2.64
CA SER A 165 -4.11 -6.26 3.34
C SER A 165 -5.48 -5.89 2.77
N SER A 166 -6.53 -6.47 3.34
CA SER A 166 -7.95 -6.15 3.15
C SER A 166 -8.46 -5.62 4.48
N LYS A 167 -9.53 -4.82 4.51
CA LYS A 167 -10.06 -4.29 5.77
C LYS A 167 -10.35 -5.40 6.78
N VAL A 168 -10.88 -6.56 6.39
CA VAL A 168 -11.09 -7.69 7.32
C VAL A 168 -9.79 -8.14 8.02
N ASN A 169 -8.66 -8.09 7.33
CA ASN A 169 -7.37 -8.51 7.88
C ASN A 169 -6.68 -7.39 8.69
N VAL A 170 -7.01 -6.12 8.43
CA VAL A 170 -6.27 -4.99 9.01
C VAL A 170 -7.09 -4.09 9.92
N TYR A 171 -8.42 -4.21 9.95
CA TYR A 171 -9.29 -3.31 10.73
C TYR A 171 -8.98 -3.33 12.23
N LYS A 172 -8.62 -4.51 12.78
CA LYS A 172 -8.18 -4.65 14.19
C LYS A 172 -6.83 -3.99 14.45
N ILE A 173 -5.93 -4.00 13.47
CA ILE A 173 -4.57 -3.47 13.59
C ILE A 173 -4.59 -1.94 13.47
N PHE A 174 -5.30 -1.42 12.47
CA PHE A 174 -5.36 0.02 12.18
C PHE A 174 -6.54 0.74 12.83
N LYS A 175 -7.36 0.05 13.63
CA LYS A 175 -8.58 0.61 14.26
C LYS A 175 -9.47 1.31 13.23
N LEU A 176 -9.67 0.67 12.07
CA LEU A 176 -10.55 1.20 11.04
C LEU A 176 -12.00 1.22 11.56
N PRO A 177 -12.85 2.16 11.08
CA PRO A 177 -14.22 2.29 11.57
C PRO A 177 -15.06 1.03 11.30
N ASP A 178 -14.79 0.33 10.20
CA ASP A 178 -15.50 -0.86 9.77
C ASP A 178 -14.60 -1.82 8.97
N ASN A 179 -15.16 -2.96 8.58
CA ASN A 179 -14.56 -3.92 7.66
C ASN A 179 -15.28 -3.93 6.28
N LEU A 180 -15.97 -2.86 5.92
CA LEU A 180 -16.81 -2.76 4.73
C LEU A 180 -16.07 -2.08 3.59
N CYS A 181 -16.24 -2.60 2.38
CA CYS A 181 -15.66 -2.05 1.16
C CYS A 181 -16.25 -0.67 0.87
N VAL A 182 -15.39 0.33 0.67
CA VAL A 182 -15.82 1.73 0.44
C VAL A 182 -16.65 1.88 -0.85
N TYR A 183 -16.46 0.98 -1.82
CA TYR A 183 -17.08 1.10 -3.14
C TYR A 183 -18.44 0.39 -3.26
N CYS A 184 -18.74 -0.57 -2.39
CA CYS A 184 -19.98 -1.37 -2.51
C CYS A 184 -20.63 -1.73 -1.19
N GLY A 185 -20.05 -1.35 -0.04
CA GLY A 185 -20.62 -1.60 1.29
C GLY A 185 -20.55 -3.05 1.79
N TYR A 186 -20.14 -4.01 0.96
CA TYR A 186 -19.96 -5.40 1.39
C TYR A 186 -18.69 -5.61 2.22
N ARG A 187 -18.65 -6.70 3.00
CA ARG A 187 -17.47 -7.06 3.80
C ARG A 187 -16.23 -7.25 2.91
N GLU A 188 -15.17 -6.48 3.17
CA GLU A 188 -13.97 -6.45 2.35
C GLU A 188 -12.98 -7.55 2.75
N THR A 189 -13.16 -8.73 2.18
CA THR A 189 -12.22 -9.86 2.25
C THR A 189 -11.11 -9.75 1.19
N THR A 190 -10.11 -10.62 1.26
CA THR A 190 -9.06 -10.75 0.23
C THR A 190 -9.64 -11.06 -1.16
N THR A 191 -10.63 -11.96 -1.24
CA THR A 191 -11.28 -12.30 -2.51
C THR A 191 -12.13 -11.14 -3.01
N HIS A 192 -12.80 -10.43 -2.10
CA HIS A 192 -13.61 -9.27 -2.45
C HIS A 192 -12.78 -8.14 -3.04
N ILE A 193 -11.72 -7.68 -2.34
CA ILE A 193 -10.93 -6.52 -2.79
C ILE A 193 -10.27 -6.74 -4.15
N LEU A 194 -9.89 -7.98 -4.49
CA LEU A 194 -9.19 -8.29 -5.74
C LEU A 194 -10.11 -8.78 -6.87
N PHE A 195 -11.15 -9.56 -6.58
CA PHE A 195 -11.92 -10.27 -7.61
C PHE A 195 -13.39 -9.85 -7.61
N THR A 196 -14.12 -10.12 -6.52
CA THR A 196 -15.59 -10.10 -6.54
C THR A 196 -16.22 -8.75 -6.23
N CYS A 197 -15.43 -7.72 -5.91
CA CYS A 197 -15.97 -6.37 -5.75
C CYS A 197 -16.58 -5.86 -7.07
N PRO A 198 -17.84 -5.36 -7.06
CA PRO A 198 -18.49 -4.82 -8.26
C PRO A 198 -17.68 -3.72 -8.97
N ALA A 199 -16.93 -2.92 -8.21
CA ALA A 199 -16.06 -1.88 -8.78
C ALA A 199 -14.92 -2.45 -9.65
N ASN A 200 -14.56 -3.73 -9.49
CA ASN A 200 -13.56 -4.38 -10.32
C ASN A 200 -14.16 -5.08 -11.56
N ARG A 201 -15.48 -5.10 -11.71
CA ARG A 201 -16.16 -5.89 -12.75
C ARG A 201 -15.68 -5.52 -14.15
N ASP A 202 -15.72 -4.23 -14.50
CA ASP A 202 -15.33 -3.77 -15.83
C ASP A 202 -13.84 -4.00 -16.11
N ILE A 203 -13.00 -3.87 -15.09
CA ILE A 203 -11.56 -4.17 -15.19
C ILE A 203 -11.39 -5.63 -15.60
N TRP A 204 -12.02 -6.55 -14.88
CA TRP A 204 -11.89 -7.97 -15.16
C TRP A 204 -12.52 -8.36 -16.50
N THR A 205 -13.73 -7.89 -16.81
CA THR A 205 -14.40 -8.16 -18.08
C THR A 205 -13.56 -7.68 -19.26
N ASN A 206 -13.07 -6.43 -19.21
CA ASN A 206 -12.26 -5.88 -20.29
C ASN A 206 -10.91 -6.59 -20.38
N TYR A 207 -10.23 -6.86 -19.26
CA TYR A 207 -8.95 -7.55 -19.25
C TYR A 207 -9.04 -8.97 -19.80
N PHE A 208 -10.09 -9.72 -19.42
CA PHE A 208 -10.33 -11.05 -19.94
C PHE A 208 -10.64 -11.03 -21.43
N SER A 209 -11.50 -10.11 -21.89
CA SER A 209 -11.84 -9.97 -23.31
C SER A 209 -10.62 -9.67 -24.21
N LEU A 210 -9.61 -8.99 -23.66
CA LEU A 210 -8.40 -8.62 -24.40
C LEU A 210 -7.34 -9.72 -24.45
N LEU A 211 -7.29 -10.60 -23.44
CA LEU A 211 -6.14 -11.49 -23.23
C LEU A 211 -6.48 -12.96 -23.22
N PHE A 212 -7.72 -13.35 -22.95
CA PHE A 212 -8.10 -14.74 -22.74
C PHE A 212 -9.16 -15.19 -23.74
N VAL A 213 -9.05 -16.45 -24.15
CA VAL A 213 -10.05 -17.08 -25.02
C VAL A 213 -11.37 -17.11 -24.26
N PRO A 214 -12.48 -16.55 -24.81
CA PRO A 214 -13.76 -16.58 -24.14
C PRO A 214 -14.29 -18.01 -24.01
N LEU A 215 -14.49 -18.48 -22.78
CA LEU A 215 -15.04 -19.81 -22.48
C LEU A 215 -16.51 -19.78 -22.02
N GLY A 216 -17.08 -18.58 -21.87
CA GLY A 216 -18.42 -18.35 -21.37
C GLY A 216 -18.53 -17.07 -20.55
N PRO A 217 -19.62 -16.90 -19.77
CA PRO A 217 -19.77 -15.78 -18.85
C PRO A 217 -18.65 -15.78 -17.80
N LEU A 218 -18.04 -14.62 -17.59
CA LEU A 218 -16.95 -14.47 -16.62
C LEU A 218 -17.51 -14.45 -15.18
N ASP A 219 -17.24 -15.51 -14.41
CA ASP A 219 -17.51 -15.55 -12.98
C ASP A 219 -16.24 -15.28 -12.16
N MET A 220 -16.20 -14.12 -11.52
CA MET A 220 -15.06 -13.71 -10.71
C MET A 220 -14.89 -14.51 -9.41
N SER A 221 -15.95 -15.18 -8.94
CA SER A 221 -15.86 -16.08 -7.79
C SER A 221 -15.10 -17.34 -8.16
N GLN A 222 -15.39 -17.92 -9.33
CA GLN A 222 -14.66 -19.05 -9.87
C GLN A 222 -13.20 -18.68 -10.17
N VAL A 223 -12.95 -17.54 -10.83
CA VAL A 223 -11.59 -17.04 -11.08
C VAL A 223 -10.81 -16.88 -9.76
N ALA A 224 -11.44 -16.37 -8.70
CA ALA A 224 -10.80 -16.26 -7.40
C ALA A 224 -10.43 -17.63 -6.81
N MET A 225 -11.30 -18.63 -6.94
CA MET A 225 -11.06 -20.00 -6.47
C MET A 225 -9.90 -20.66 -7.22
N ASP A 226 -9.90 -20.56 -8.54
CA ASP A 226 -8.86 -21.09 -9.43
C ASP A 226 -7.49 -20.46 -9.14
N VAL A 227 -7.48 -19.14 -8.90
CA VAL A 227 -6.29 -18.41 -8.49
C VAL A 227 -5.79 -18.86 -7.11
N LEU A 228 -6.69 -19.10 -6.15
CA LEU A 228 -6.32 -19.55 -4.81
C LEU A 228 -5.83 -21.00 -4.77
N SER A 229 -6.32 -21.87 -5.66
CA SER A 229 -5.88 -23.25 -5.85
C SER A 229 -4.63 -23.37 -6.75
N LEU A 230 -4.16 -22.26 -7.32
CA LEU A 230 -3.14 -22.20 -8.38
C LEU A 230 -3.49 -23.06 -9.61
N ASP A 231 -4.76 -23.40 -9.82
CA ASP A 231 -5.21 -24.15 -10.99
C ASP A 231 -5.73 -23.17 -12.05
N LEU A 232 -4.82 -22.75 -12.93
CA LEU A 232 -5.15 -21.85 -14.04
C LEU A 232 -5.15 -22.58 -15.39
N SER A 233 -5.26 -23.90 -15.38
CA SER A 233 -5.15 -24.75 -16.57
C SER A 233 -6.28 -24.52 -17.59
N THR A 234 -7.43 -24.07 -17.12
CA THR A 234 -8.60 -23.77 -17.94
C THR A 234 -8.48 -22.44 -18.69
N TYR A 235 -7.57 -21.54 -18.30
CA TYR A 235 -7.44 -20.22 -18.91
C TYR A 235 -6.38 -20.22 -20.02
N CYS A 236 -6.87 -20.19 -21.25
CA CYS A 236 -6.04 -20.06 -22.45
C CYS A 236 -5.89 -18.58 -22.84
N LEU A 237 -4.66 -18.12 -23.07
CA LEU A 237 -4.43 -16.79 -23.61
C LEU A 237 -4.86 -16.75 -25.09
N LEU A 238 -5.50 -15.65 -25.51
CA LEU A 238 -5.67 -15.33 -26.93
C LEU A 238 -4.27 -15.27 -27.53
N GLU A 239 -4.00 -16.11 -28.53
CA GLU A 239 -2.70 -16.17 -29.19
C GLU A 239 -2.22 -14.76 -29.52
N SER A 240 -1.13 -14.36 -28.88
CA SER A 240 -0.51 -13.06 -29.09
C SER A 240 0.99 -13.22 -29.11
N SER A 241 1.65 -12.29 -29.77
CA SER A 241 3.11 -12.09 -29.73
C SER A 241 3.67 -11.93 -28.31
N LEU A 242 2.81 -11.86 -27.29
CA LEU A 242 3.19 -11.74 -25.90
C LEU A 242 3.69 -13.10 -25.37
N LYS A 243 4.97 -13.14 -24.98
CA LYS A 243 5.59 -14.30 -24.32
C LYS A 243 5.33 -14.26 -22.83
N VAL A 244 4.07 -14.45 -22.44
CA VAL A 244 3.63 -14.44 -21.03
C VAL A 244 2.80 -15.69 -20.74
N SER A 245 2.93 -16.20 -19.53
CA SER A 245 2.10 -17.26 -18.98
C SER A 245 0.79 -16.71 -18.40
N THR A 246 -0.20 -17.59 -18.25
CA THR A 246 -1.47 -17.28 -17.57
C THR A 246 -1.24 -16.72 -16.16
N PHE A 247 -0.29 -17.29 -15.41
CA PHE A 247 0.09 -16.76 -14.09
C PHE A 247 0.58 -15.32 -14.17
N GLU A 248 1.46 -14.98 -15.11
CA GLU A 248 1.96 -13.61 -15.29
C GLU A 248 0.83 -12.65 -15.70
N ALA A 249 -0.05 -13.09 -16.60
CA ALA A 249 -1.20 -12.29 -17.02
C ALA A 249 -2.15 -11.96 -15.86
N ILE A 250 -2.52 -12.94 -15.04
CA ILE A 250 -3.31 -12.73 -13.82
C ILE A 250 -2.55 -11.86 -12.81
N THR A 251 -1.23 -12.09 -12.66
CA THR A 251 -0.38 -11.32 -11.75
C THR A 251 -0.43 -9.82 -12.06
N CYS A 252 -0.42 -9.45 -13.33
CA CYS A 252 -0.43 -8.05 -13.76
C CYS A 252 -1.70 -7.32 -13.31
N VAL A 253 -2.88 -7.92 -13.50
CA VAL A 253 -4.16 -7.31 -13.14
C VAL A 253 -4.40 -7.30 -11.63
N ILE A 254 -4.12 -8.39 -10.90
CA ILE A 254 -4.30 -8.40 -9.43
C ILE A 254 -3.37 -7.39 -8.74
N THR A 255 -2.14 -7.24 -9.26
CA THR A 255 -1.17 -6.27 -8.72
C THR A 255 -1.61 -4.84 -9.00
N ALA A 256 -2.19 -4.59 -10.19
CA ALA A 256 -2.70 -3.27 -10.54
C ALA A 256 -3.90 -2.89 -9.66
N ILE A 257 -4.89 -3.78 -9.50
CA ILE A 257 -6.04 -3.58 -8.61
C ILE A 257 -5.58 -3.32 -7.18
N TRP A 258 -4.75 -4.20 -6.63
CA TRP A 258 -4.27 -4.09 -5.25
C TRP A 258 -3.56 -2.75 -4.99
N ARG A 259 -2.67 -2.34 -5.91
CA ARG A 259 -1.95 -1.07 -5.78
C ARG A 259 -2.87 0.13 -5.85
N THR A 260 -3.83 0.14 -6.77
CA THR A 260 -4.75 1.29 -6.92
C THR A 260 -5.66 1.43 -5.70
N ARG A 261 -6.18 0.32 -5.15
CA ARG A 261 -6.98 0.35 -3.91
C ARG A 261 -6.22 0.96 -2.73
N TRP A 262 -4.96 0.59 -2.56
CA TRP A 262 -4.15 1.14 -1.48
C TRP A 262 -3.67 2.57 -1.73
N ARG A 263 -3.49 2.98 -3.00
CA ARG A 263 -3.24 4.38 -3.35
C ARG A 263 -4.45 5.28 -3.10
N ASP A 264 -5.65 4.80 -3.37
CA ASP A 264 -6.87 5.54 -3.03
C ASP A 264 -6.95 5.77 -1.52
N HIS A 265 -6.66 4.73 -0.73
CA HIS A 265 -6.68 4.84 0.73
C HIS A 265 -5.58 5.75 1.31
N TYR A 266 -4.33 5.65 0.84
CA TYR A 266 -3.20 6.37 1.43
C TYR A 266 -2.86 7.70 0.77
N ASP A 267 -3.06 7.81 -0.54
CA ASP A 267 -2.67 8.98 -1.34
C ASP A 267 -3.89 9.82 -1.78
N SER A 268 -5.11 9.43 -1.40
CA SER A 268 -6.38 10.04 -1.87
C SER A 268 -6.48 10.11 -3.40
N VAL A 269 -5.87 9.14 -4.10
CA VAL A 269 -5.93 9.07 -5.57
C VAL A 269 -7.07 8.17 -5.97
N GLY A 270 -8.12 8.78 -6.54
CA GLY A 270 -9.34 8.10 -6.95
C GLY A 270 -9.11 6.81 -7.73
N PHE A 271 -9.97 5.83 -7.46
CA PHE A 271 -10.00 4.55 -8.16
C PHE A 271 -10.57 4.73 -9.58
N ASP A 272 -9.72 4.56 -10.58
CA ASP A 272 -10.08 4.63 -12.00
C ASP A 272 -9.80 3.29 -12.71
N ASN A 273 -10.85 2.74 -13.33
CA ASN A 273 -10.78 1.45 -14.02
C ASN A 273 -9.80 1.47 -15.20
N GLN A 274 -9.75 2.59 -15.95
CA GLN A 274 -8.87 2.69 -17.11
C GLN A 274 -7.41 2.73 -16.69
N SER A 275 -7.07 3.51 -15.66
CA SER A 275 -5.71 3.55 -15.11
C SER A 275 -5.24 2.19 -14.56
N VAL A 276 -6.14 1.40 -13.98
CA VAL A 276 -5.83 0.02 -13.55
C VAL A 276 -5.52 -0.85 -14.76
N MET A 277 -6.36 -0.81 -15.79
CA MET A 277 -6.19 -1.56 -17.04
C MET A 277 -4.87 -1.21 -17.74
N ASP A 278 -4.58 0.08 -17.94
CA ASP A 278 -3.36 0.55 -18.59
C ASP A 278 -2.12 0.06 -17.83
N ARG A 279 -2.16 0.13 -16.50
CA ARG A 279 -1.06 -0.32 -15.65
C ARG A 279 -0.87 -1.84 -15.72
N ALA A 280 -1.97 -2.62 -15.78
CA ALA A 280 -1.89 -4.06 -15.97
C ALA A 280 -1.24 -4.39 -17.33
N MET A 281 -1.68 -3.74 -18.42
CA MET A 281 -1.14 -3.93 -19.76
C MET A 281 0.33 -3.50 -19.91
N ILE A 282 0.74 -2.40 -19.27
CA ILE A 282 2.15 -1.97 -19.24
C ILE A 282 3.02 -3.04 -18.55
N ASN A 283 2.57 -3.56 -17.41
CA ASN A 283 3.31 -4.62 -16.71
C ASN A 283 3.37 -5.91 -17.55
N LEU A 284 2.28 -6.24 -18.24
CA LEU A 284 2.21 -7.42 -19.11
C LEU A 284 3.23 -7.33 -20.26
N ARG A 285 3.25 -6.20 -20.98
CA ARG A 285 4.20 -5.94 -22.07
C ARG A 285 5.64 -5.97 -21.58
N ARG A 286 5.89 -5.43 -20.38
CA ARG A 286 7.21 -5.49 -19.74
C ARG A 286 7.63 -6.92 -19.44
N LEU A 287 6.76 -7.74 -18.85
CA LEU A 287 7.07 -9.17 -18.61
C LEU A 287 7.31 -9.91 -19.93
N SER A 288 6.47 -9.68 -20.93
CA SER A 288 6.66 -10.26 -22.27
C SER A 288 8.04 -9.90 -22.84
N SER A 289 8.47 -8.64 -22.72
CA SER A 289 9.80 -8.21 -23.22
C SER A 289 10.94 -8.88 -22.48
N LEU A 290 10.80 -9.11 -21.17
CA LEU A 290 11.81 -9.80 -20.36
C LEU A 290 11.90 -11.28 -20.70
N ASN A 291 10.76 -11.90 -21.01
CA ASN A 291 10.69 -13.31 -21.40
C ASN A 291 11.19 -13.57 -22.83
N LEU A 292 11.19 -12.56 -23.70
CA LEU A 292 11.79 -12.63 -25.04
C LEU A 292 13.34 -12.58 -25.01
N LEU A 293 13.92 -11.98 -23.96
CA LEU A 293 15.36 -11.78 -23.82
C LEU A 293 16.08 -12.91 -23.08
N SER A 294 15.35 -13.93 -22.66
CA SER A 294 15.81 -15.04 -21.81
C SER A 294 15.70 -16.38 -22.51
#